data_AF-A0ABD2N4Z7-F1
#
_entry.id   AF-A0ABD2N4Z7-F1
#
_cell.length_a   1.000
_cell.length_b   1.000
_cell.length_c   1.000
_cell.angle_alpha   90.00
_cell.angle_beta   90.00
_cell.angle_gamma   90.00
#
_symmetry.space_group_name_H-M   'P 1'
#
loop_
_entity.id
_entity.type
_entity.pdbx_description
1 polymer ?
#
loop_
_entity_poly.entity_id
_entity_poly.type
_entity_poly.pdbx_seq_one_letter_code
_entity_poly.pdbx_strand_id
1 'polypeptide(L)'
;MKDKFDKVANENKVLKSELGDINEQVAVLNDKFNNNTGEIMTEMKDREHRARNIIIYNRYESALTDLEKRISHDTGEVGSMMELAGIRAEQIDKVVRMGKKGTRARRVKVFTSPRACWENLEEQKCNVLITKG
;
A
#
# COMPACT_ATOMS: atom_id res chain seq x y z
N MET A 1 20.50 -48.98 -44.25
CA MET A 1 21.21 -47.76 -43.78
C MET A 1 20.36 -46.50 -43.97
N LYS A 2 19.65 -46.35 -45.10
CA LYS A 2 18.79 -45.19 -45.40
C LYS A 2 17.66 -44.96 -44.39
N ASP A 3 16.93 -46.01 -44.01
CA ASP A 3 15.80 -45.91 -43.05
C ASP A 3 16.21 -45.39 -41.66
N LYS A 4 17.43 -45.71 -41.21
CA LYS A 4 17.95 -45.19 -39.93
C LYS A 4 18.26 -43.69 -40.01
N PHE A 5 18.74 -43.23 -41.16
CA PHE A 5 19.01 -41.82 -41.41
C PHE A 5 17.72 -41.01 -41.48
N ASP A 6 16.70 -41.52 -42.19
CA ASP A 6 15.40 -40.85 -42.32
C ASP A 6 14.67 -40.75 -40.97
N LYS A 7 14.78 -41.79 -40.13
CA LYS A 7 14.23 -41.77 -38.77
C LYS A 7 14.89 -40.70 -37.90
N VAL A 8 16.22 -40.62 -37.90
CA VAL A 8 16.99 -39.61 -37.15
C VAL A 8 16.71 -38.19 -37.67
N ALA A 9 16.52 -38.02 -38.98
CA ALA A 9 16.15 -36.74 -39.56
C ALA A 9 14.76 -36.28 -39.10
N ASN A 10 13.81 -37.21 -39.00
CA ASN A 10 12.46 -36.90 -38.53
C ASN A 10 12.45 -36.60 -37.02
N GLU A 11 13.17 -37.38 -36.21
CA GLU A 11 13.34 -37.12 -34.77
C GLU A 11 13.97 -35.74 -34.52
N ASN A 12 15.03 -35.37 -35.26
CA ASN A 12 15.63 -34.04 -35.17
C ASN A 12 14.64 -32.91 -35.56
N LYS A 13 13.74 -33.16 -36.50
CA LYS A 13 12.72 -32.19 -36.90
C LYS A 13 11.69 -31.99 -35.80
N VAL A 14 11.23 -33.06 -35.17
CA VAL A 14 10.29 -33.02 -34.04
C VAL A 14 10.92 -32.31 -32.85
N LEU A 15 12.14 -32.69 -32.46
CA LEU A 15 12.85 -32.08 -31.34
C LEU A 15 13.08 -30.57 -31.55
N LYS A 16 13.36 -30.12 -32.78
CA LYS A 16 13.48 -28.70 -33.09
C LYS A 16 12.16 -27.95 -32.95
N SER A 17 11.04 -28.58 -33.30
CA SER A 17 9.71 -28.00 -33.10
C SER A 17 9.41 -27.87 -31.61
N GLU A 18 9.61 -28.94 -30.84
CA GLU A 18 9.36 -28.95 -29.39
C GLU A 18 10.24 -27.93 -28.65
N LEU A 19 11.51 -27.78 -29.05
CA LEU A 19 12.39 -26.73 -28.52
C LEU A 19 11.89 -25.31 -28.87
N GLY A 20 11.30 -25.13 -30.05
CA GLY A 20 10.65 -23.87 -30.44
C GLY A 20 9.49 -23.54 -29.52
N ASP A 21 8.58 -24.50 -29.31
CA ASP A 21 7.39 -24.35 -28.48
C ASP A 21 7.76 -24.07 -27.01
N ILE A 22 8.78 -24.78 -26.48
CA ILE A 22 9.27 -24.57 -25.11
C ILE A 22 9.86 -23.15 -24.96
N ASN A 23 10.64 -22.69 -25.92
CA ASN A 23 11.23 -21.34 -25.88
C ASN A 23 10.16 -20.25 -25.91
N GLU A 24 9.10 -20.44 -26.71
CA GLU A 24 7.96 -19.53 -26.75
C GLU A 24 7.22 -19.51 -25.40
N GLN A 25 6.97 -20.68 -24.80
CA GLN A 25 6.35 -20.76 -23.47
C GLN A 25 7.20 -20.08 -22.37
N VAL A 26 8.53 -20.26 -22.41
CA VAL A 26 9.45 -19.59 -21.48
C VAL A 26 9.42 -18.07 -21.65
N ALA A 27 9.38 -17.57 -22.89
CA ALA A 27 9.26 -16.13 -23.14
C ALA A 27 7.95 -15.57 -22.54
N VAL A 28 6.82 -16.23 -22.80
CA VAL A 28 5.51 -15.82 -22.25
C VAL A 28 5.49 -15.85 -20.72
N LEU A 29 6.12 -16.86 -20.10
CA LEU A 29 6.22 -16.95 -18.64
C LEU A 29 7.09 -15.85 -18.05
N ASN A 30 8.22 -15.52 -18.68
CA ASN A 30 9.10 -14.44 -18.23
C ASN A 30 8.40 -13.08 -18.31
N ASP A 31 7.66 -12.81 -19.38
CA ASP A 31 6.91 -11.56 -19.53
C ASP A 31 5.82 -11.44 -18.44
N LYS A 32 5.08 -12.53 -18.19
CA LYS A 32 4.10 -12.57 -17.10
C LYS A 32 4.75 -12.42 -15.72
N PHE A 33 5.89 -13.05 -15.49
CA PHE A 33 6.62 -12.97 -14.23
C PHE A 33 7.11 -11.54 -13.96
N ASN A 34 7.67 -10.87 -14.96
CA ASN A 34 8.18 -9.51 -14.83
C ASN A 34 7.04 -8.51 -14.57
N ASN A 35 5.93 -8.62 -15.31
CA ASN A 35 4.76 -7.76 -15.11
C ASN A 35 4.17 -7.95 -13.71
N ASN A 36 3.93 -9.20 -13.28
CA ASN A 36 3.37 -9.50 -11.96
C ASN A 36 4.30 -9.04 -10.83
N THR A 37 5.62 -9.21 -10.98
CA THR A 37 6.58 -8.80 -9.94
C THR A 37 6.60 -7.28 -9.77
N GLY A 38 6.51 -6.52 -10.86
CA GLY A 38 6.41 -5.06 -10.81
C GLY A 38 5.15 -4.57 -10.10
N GLU A 39 4.01 -5.21 -10.38
CA GLU A 39 2.73 -4.90 -9.72
C GLU A 39 2.76 -5.22 -8.22
N ILE A 40 3.30 -6.38 -7.84
CA ILE A 40 3.45 -6.78 -6.43
C ILE A 40 4.32 -5.77 -5.67
N MET A 41 5.47 -5.39 -6.23
CA MET A 41 6.36 -4.43 -5.59
C MET A 41 5.71 -3.05 -5.44
N THR A 42 4.91 -2.63 -6.41
CA THR A 42 4.16 -1.37 -6.35
C THR A 42 3.10 -1.42 -5.23
N GLU A 43 2.30 -2.48 -5.18
CA GLU A 43 1.29 -2.67 -4.14
C GLU A 43 1.93 -2.78 -2.74
N MET A 44 3.11 -3.39 -2.60
CA MET A 44 3.84 -3.43 -1.33
C MET A 44 4.23 -2.03 -0.85
N LYS A 45 4.79 -1.20 -1.74
CA LYS A 45 5.12 0.20 -1.41
C LYS A 45 3.88 1.01 -1.05
N ASP A 46 2.77 0.81 -1.76
CA ASP A 46 1.51 1.48 -1.47
C ASP A 46 0.91 1.04 -0.14
N ARG A 47 1.05 -0.25 0.22
CA ARG A 47 0.64 -0.76 1.54
C ARG A 47 1.49 -0.16 2.65
N GLU A 48 2.80 -0.07 2.47
CA GLU A 48 3.70 0.55 3.44
C GLU A 48 3.37 2.04 3.64
N HIS A 49 3.05 2.75 2.56
CA HIS A 49 2.58 4.13 2.66
C HIS A 49 1.20 4.23 3.33
N ARG A 50 0.28 3.30 3.03
CA ARG A 50 -1.05 3.29 3.66
C ARG A 50 -1.00 2.95 5.15
N ALA A 51 -0.13 2.04 5.56
CA ALA A 51 0.01 1.56 6.94
C ALA A 51 0.41 2.68 7.92
N ARG A 52 1.10 3.72 7.44
CA ARG A 52 1.49 4.90 8.22
C ARG A 52 0.35 5.89 8.45
N ASN A 53 -0.74 5.80 7.69
CA ASN A 53 -1.82 6.76 7.81
C ASN A 53 -2.73 6.40 9.00
N ILE A 54 -3.03 7.39 9.82
CA ILE A 54 -3.96 7.24 10.94
C ILE A 54 -5.34 7.73 10.51
N ILE A 55 -6.37 6.94 10.79
CA ILE A 55 -7.76 7.29 10.49
C ILE A 55 -8.51 7.52 11.80
N ILE A 56 -9.00 8.74 12.00
CA ILE A 56 -9.77 9.13 13.17
C ILE A 56 -11.25 9.20 12.80
N TYR A 57 -12.06 8.52 13.59
CA TYR A 57 -13.51 8.41 13.41
C TYR A 57 -14.25 9.37 14.34
N ASN A 58 -15.48 9.72 13.97
CA ASN A 58 -16.43 10.44 14.82
C ASN A 58 -15.93 11.78 15.40
N ARG A 59 -15.00 12.46 14.73
CA ARG A 59 -14.59 13.83 15.10
C ARG A 59 -15.53 14.87 14.53
N TYR A 60 -15.98 15.77 15.39
CA TYR A 60 -16.83 16.90 15.03
C TYR A 60 -16.28 17.68 13.83
N GLU A 61 -17.13 18.00 12.86
CA GLU A 61 -16.77 18.87 11.73
C GLU A 61 -17.04 20.32 12.09
N SER A 62 -16.04 21.17 11.93
CA SER A 62 -16.24 22.61 12.05
C SER A 62 -17.31 23.11 11.07
N ALA A 63 -18.24 23.93 11.58
CA ALA A 63 -19.30 24.57 10.81
C ALA A 63 -18.83 25.82 10.04
N LEU A 64 -17.55 26.17 10.13
CA LEU A 64 -16.98 27.31 9.42
C LEU A 64 -17.12 27.14 7.91
N THR A 65 -17.39 28.24 7.20
CA THR A 65 -17.50 28.26 5.74
C THR A 65 -16.14 28.24 5.05
N ASP A 66 -15.15 28.86 5.69
CA ASP A 66 -13.79 29.00 5.18
C ASP A 66 -13.00 27.69 5.28
N LEU A 67 -12.37 27.28 4.17
CA LEU A 67 -11.66 26.02 4.09
C LEU A 67 -10.41 26.00 4.97
N GLU A 68 -9.63 27.09 4.97
CA GLU A 68 -8.38 27.17 5.73
C GLU A 68 -8.63 27.11 7.23
N LYS A 69 -9.67 27.81 7.71
CA LYS A 69 -10.08 27.74 9.11
C LYS A 69 -10.55 26.34 9.53
N ARG A 70 -11.23 25.60 8.63
CA ARG A 70 -11.62 24.20 8.89
C ARG A 70 -10.40 23.28 8.97
N ILE A 71 -9.45 23.45 8.06
CA ILE A 71 -8.19 22.70 8.08
C ILE A 71 -7.44 23.00 9.38
N SER A 72 -7.31 24.27 9.75
CA SER A 72 -6.64 24.67 10.99
C SER A 72 -7.30 24.08 12.24
N HIS A 73 -8.63 24.12 12.31
CA HIS A 73 -9.41 23.47 13.37
C HIS A 73 -9.10 21.96 13.45
N ASP A 74 -9.19 21.26 12.32
CA ASP A 74 -8.92 19.82 12.29
C ASP A 74 -7.46 19.49 12.65
N THR A 75 -6.50 20.31 12.19
CA THR A 75 -5.08 20.14 12.52
C THR A 75 -4.81 20.35 14.01
N GLY A 76 -5.42 21.35 14.66
CA GLY A 76 -5.25 21.59 16.10
C GLY A 76 -5.82 20.45 16.96
N GLU A 77 -7.02 19.99 16.61
CA GLU A 77 -7.67 18.85 17.26
C GLU A 77 -6.85 17.56 17.11
N VAL A 78 -6.37 17.30 15.89
CA VAL A 78 -5.50 16.15 15.61
C VAL A 78 -4.18 16.26 16.35
N GLY A 79 -3.53 17.42 16.33
CA GLY A 79 -2.26 17.64 17.02
C GLY A 79 -2.34 17.26 18.50
N SER A 80 -3.40 17.71 19.17
CA SER A 80 -3.63 17.39 20.58
C SER A 80 -3.83 15.89 20.83
N MET A 81 -4.54 15.19 19.94
CA MET A 81 -4.73 13.74 20.04
C MET A 81 -3.45 12.95 19.74
N MET A 82 -2.65 13.42 18.78
CA MET A 82 -1.40 12.78 18.39
C MET A 82 -0.35 12.93 19.49
N GLU A 83 -0.27 14.09 20.13
CA GLU A 83 0.63 14.33 21.26
C GLU A 83 0.35 13.37 22.42
N LEU A 84 -0.92 13.12 22.74
CA LEU A 84 -1.33 12.11 23.73
C LEU A 84 -0.90 10.68 23.36
N ALA A 85 -0.79 10.39 22.06
CA ALA A 85 -0.30 9.12 21.54
C ALA A 85 1.24 9.08 21.42
N GLY A 86 1.96 10.11 21.87
CA GLY A 86 3.41 10.22 21.75
C GLY A 86 3.90 10.60 20.36
N ILE A 87 3.01 10.98 19.45
CA ILE A 87 3.35 11.42 18.09
C ILE A 87 3.54 12.92 18.10
N ARG A 88 4.75 13.37 17.74
CA ARG A 88 5.11 14.80 17.72
C ARG A 88 4.51 15.50 16.50
N ALA A 89 4.31 16.81 16.58
CA ALA A 89 3.71 17.59 15.50
C ALA A 89 4.54 17.53 14.20
N GLU A 90 5.87 17.46 14.29
CA GLU A 90 6.78 17.37 13.14
C GLU A 90 6.69 16.02 12.41
N GLN A 91 6.04 15.03 13.06
CA GLN A 91 5.78 13.72 12.48
C GLN A 91 4.45 13.69 11.68
N ILE A 92 3.68 14.78 11.68
CA ILE A 92 2.41 14.91 10.95
C ILE A 92 2.65 15.73 9.68
N ASP A 93 2.53 15.08 8.53
CA ASP A 93 2.73 15.74 7.23
C ASP A 93 1.45 16.47 6.78
N LYS A 94 0.29 15.86 6.99
CA LYS A 94 -0.98 16.38 6.47
C LYS A 94 -2.19 15.84 7.22
N VAL A 95 -3.22 16.67 7.34
CA VAL A 95 -4.53 16.31 7.89
C VAL A 95 -5.61 16.60 6.84
N VAL A 96 -6.45 15.61 6.53
CA VAL A 96 -7.50 15.72 5.50
C VAL A 96 -8.75 14.97 5.91
N ARG A 97 -9.94 15.55 5.67
CA ARG A 97 -11.20 14.80 5.78
C ARG A 97 -11.51 13.99 4.54
N MET A 98 -11.86 12.72 4.74
CA MET A 98 -12.18 11.80 3.65
C MET A 98 -13.68 11.69 3.41
N GLY A 99 -14.08 11.67 2.14
CA GLY A 99 -15.46 11.48 1.71
C GLY A 99 -16.23 12.78 1.47
N LYS A 100 -17.45 12.62 0.95
CA LYS A 100 -18.39 13.73 0.69
C LYS A 100 -19.09 14.16 1.98
N LYS A 101 -19.42 15.44 2.09
CA LYS A 101 -20.19 15.96 3.23
C LYS A 101 -21.56 15.27 3.26
N GLY A 102 -21.97 14.83 4.44
CA GLY A 102 -23.23 14.10 4.63
C GLY A 102 -23.75 14.28 6.06
N THR A 103 -24.65 13.38 6.46
CA THR A 103 -25.28 13.38 7.80
C THR A 103 -24.33 12.92 8.91
N ARG A 104 -23.32 12.13 8.57
CA ARG A 104 -22.28 11.67 9.50
C ARG A 104 -21.01 12.49 9.31
N ALA A 105 -20.32 12.75 10.43
CA ALA A 105 -19.01 13.38 10.41
C ALA A 105 -18.03 12.55 9.58
N ARG A 106 -17.32 13.21 8.66
CA ARG A 106 -16.29 12.58 7.84
C ARG A 106 -15.08 12.20 8.68
N ARG A 107 -14.48 11.08 8.30
CA ARG A 107 -13.25 10.59 8.92
C ARG A 107 -12.10 11.54 8.62
N VAL A 108 -11.20 11.71 9.57
CA VAL A 108 -9.97 12.49 9.40
C VAL A 108 -8.84 11.50 9.10
N LYS A 109 -8.16 11.68 7.98
CA LYS A 109 -6.94 10.97 7.61
C LYS A 109 -5.75 11.85 7.94
N VAL A 110 -4.84 11.29 8.72
CA VAL A 110 -3.57 11.90 9.11
C VAL A 110 -2.46 11.16 8.39
N PHE A 111 -1.68 11.90 7.62
CA PHE A 111 -0.48 11.40 6.97
C PHE A 111 0.69 11.65 7.90
N THR A 112 1.43 10.60 8.21
CA THR A 112 2.59 10.67 9.10
C THR A 112 3.88 10.44 8.34
N SER A 113 4.94 11.10 8.80
CA SER A 113 6.25 10.95 8.20
C SER A 113 6.81 9.54 8.49
N PRO A 114 7.71 9.00 7.64
CA PRO A 114 8.28 7.66 7.82
C PRO A 114 8.91 7.41 9.21
N ARG A 115 9.35 8.48 9.90
CA ARG A 115 9.98 8.41 11.22
C ARG A 115 8.97 8.38 12.38
N ALA A 116 7.69 8.60 12.10
CA ALA A 116 6.64 8.74 13.10
C ALA A 116 6.29 7.46 13.86
N CYS A 117 6.19 6.34 13.13
CA CYS A 117 5.61 5.11 13.67
C CYS A 117 6.64 4.15 14.27
N TRP A 118 7.91 4.21 13.87
CA TRP A 118 8.90 3.21 14.26
C TRP A 118 9.63 3.55 15.56
N GLU A 119 9.89 4.84 15.84
CA GLU A 119 10.65 5.24 17.04
C GLU A 119 9.84 5.10 18.34
N ASN A 120 8.51 5.27 18.29
CA ASN A 120 7.68 5.30 19.51
C ASN A 120 7.06 3.94 19.89
N LEU A 121 6.97 2.98 18.96
CA LEU A 121 6.38 1.66 19.24
C LEU A 121 7.32 0.72 20.01
N GLU A 122 8.64 0.95 19.95
CA GLU A 122 9.60 0.19 20.78
C GLU A 122 9.64 0.68 22.23
N GLU A 123 9.36 1.97 22.48
CA GLU A 123 9.26 2.52 23.84
C GLU A 123 7.88 2.28 24.49
N GLN A 124 6.80 2.14 23.72
CA GLN A 124 5.43 1.91 24.24
C GLN A 124 4.95 0.45 24.17
N LYS A 125 5.82 -0.52 24.48
CA LYS A 125 5.36 -1.86 24.91
C LYS A 125 4.72 -1.79 26.31
N CYS A 126 3.55 -1.16 26.45
CA CYS A 126 2.58 -1.46 27.51
C CYS A 126 1.30 -0.63 27.33
N ASN A 127 0.16 -1.32 27.31
CA ASN A 127 -1.19 -0.82 27.59
C ASN A 127 -1.92 -0.02 26.50
N VAL A 128 -2.31 -0.69 25.41
CA VAL A 128 -3.62 -0.38 24.80
C VAL A 128 -4.46 -1.65 24.84
N LEU A 129 -5.19 -1.80 25.95
CA LEU A 129 -6.35 -2.65 26.08
C LEU A 129 -7.34 -2.27 24.98
N ILE A 130 -7.51 -3.16 23.99
CA ILE A 130 -8.66 -3.12 23.08
C ILE A 130 -9.88 -3.51 23.92
N THR A 131 -10.55 -2.54 24.53
CA THR A 131 -11.89 -2.74 25.08
C THR A 131 -12.85 -2.98 23.91
N LYS A 132 -13.26 -4.23 23.73
CA LYS A 132 -14.44 -4.58 22.96
C LYS A 132 -15.67 -4.00 23.67
N GLY A 133 -16.45 -3.21 22.94
CA GLY A 133 -17.81 -2.79 23.28
C GLY A 133 -18.68 -2.97 22.05
#